data_AF-A0A7D8UGF8-F1
#
_entry.id   AF-A0A7D8UGF8-F1
#
_cell.length_a   1.000
_cell.length_b   1.000
_cell.length_c   1.000
_cell.angle_alpha   90.00
_cell.angle_beta   90.00
_cell.angle_gamma   90.00
#
_symmetry.space_group_name_H-M   'P 1'
#
loop_
_entity.id
_entity.type
_entity.pdbx_description
1 polymer ?
#
loop_
_entity_poly.entity_id
_entity_poly.type
_entity_poly.pdbx_seq_one_letter_code
_entity_poly.pdbx_strand_id
1 'polypeptide(L)'
;MMPRTAPNAPARRRRPAALIAASVSAMAAAALLAPATCPLAPLSAQAAQVQQDNAGRETLVRLSAPLTIRFEEQRLEDVLRFIQEATQTEFVIYWGDDEPGGSGLDRDALISLNARNAPALAVLERVLSRTRDPFGFGGAGSATWQLSDWGEFTIGTRESLNRERRVEIYPILDLIVEIPDYPEAPALDLQSVLQAGQGGGGQSPFRDDQTDRQEFIPDAERAEAIIEIITRNVEPEQWEDAGGTAATIRYWRGNLLINAPDYVHRGINGYRWWPSQRTFSRNIDGRRYVSMARDVGLSVPKDLTNHPVSPIPPAAETTTPPRPE
;
A
#
# COMPACT_ATOMS: atom_id res chain seq x y z
N MET A 1 6.46 -38.78 -74.16
CA MET A 1 7.47 -37.70 -74.16
C MET A 1 8.41 -37.98 -72.99
N MET A 2 9.66 -38.31 -73.32
CA MET A 2 10.71 -38.76 -72.40
C MET A 2 11.14 -37.68 -71.38
N PRO A 3 11.87 -38.08 -70.32
CA PRO A 3 11.96 -37.44 -69.00
C PRO A 3 13.23 -36.60 -68.81
N ARG A 4 13.35 -35.90 -67.67
CA ARG A 4 14.63 -35.41 -67.11
C ARG A 4 14.56 -35.44 -65.57
N THR A 5 15.11 -36.48 -64.94
CA THR A 5 16.45 -36.52 -64.30
C THR A 5 16.56 -35.72 -63.00
N ALA A 6 16.50 -36.43 -61.87
CA ALA A 6 17.38 -36.22 -60.70
C ALA A 6 18.84 -36.60 -61.08
N PRO A 7 19.88 -36.61 -60.21
CA PRO A 7 19.98 -36.27 -58.77
C PRO A 7 21.26 -35.45 -58.40
N ASN A 8 21.42 -34.99 -57.15
CA ASN A 8 22.70 -35.15 -56.43
C ASN A 8 22.58 -34.85 -54.92
N ALA A 9 22.95 -35.83 -54.10
CA ALA A 9 23.37 -35.70 -52.71
C ALA A 9 24.93 -35.76 -52.68
N PRO A 10 25.66 -36.04 -51.58
CA PRO A 10 25.51 -35.73 -50.15
C PRO A 10 26.83 -35.16 -49.53
N ALA A 11 26.78 -34.60 -48.30
CA ALA A 11 27.94 -34.57 -47.40
C ALA A 11 27.46 -34.52 -45.93
N ARG A 12 27.53 -35.64 -45.18
CA ARG A 12 28.62 -36.01 -44.25
C ARG A 12 29.01 -34.84 -43.33
N ARG A 13 28.95 -34.94 -42.00
CA ARG A 13 29.53 -35.99 -41.17
C ARG A 13 28.82 -36.13 -39.81
N ARG A 14 28.44 -37.37 -39.50
CA ARG A 14 28.33 -37.88 -38.12
C ARG A 14 29.72 -37.95 -37.50
N ARG A 15 29.88 -37.53 -36.24
CA ARG A 15 30.98 -37.93 -35.38
C ARG A 15 30.44 -38.87 -34.30
N PRO A 16 30.90 -40.13 -34.24
CA PRO A 16 30.82 -40.97 -33.06
C PRO A 16 32.21 -41.11 -32.43
N ALA A 17 32.33 -40.77 -31.14
CA ALA A 17 33.41 -41.16 -30.23
C ALA A 17 33.03 -40.56 -28.85
N ALA A 18 33.13 -41.23 -27.72
CA ALA A 18 33.47 -42.61 -27.41
C ALA A 18 32.87 -42.90 -26.04
N LEU A 19 32.38 -44.12 -25.86
CA LEU A 19 32.19 -44.75 -24.56
C LEU A 19 33.54 -44.81 -23.85
N ILE A 20 33.64 -44.24 -22.65
CA ILE A 20 34.48 -44.78 -21.59
C ILE A 20 33.59 -44.94 -20.36
N ALA A 21 33.19 -46.19 -20.16
CA ALA A 21 32.74 -46.68 -18.88
C ALA A 21 33.97 -46.82 -17.97
N ALA A 22 33.94 -46.19 -16.80
CA ALA A 22 34.77 -46.58 -15.66
C ALA A 22 33.89 -46.48 -14.41
N SER A 23 33.28 -47.62 -14.09
CA SER A 23 32.65 -47.91 -12.82
C SER A 23 33.73 -48.09 -11.75
N VAL A 24 33.71 -47.28 -10.69
CA VAL A 24 34.08 -47.74 -9.35
C VAL A 24 33.05 -47.21 -8.38
N SER A 25 32.23 -48.13 -7.89
CA SER A 25 31.39 -47.96 -6.73
C SER A 25 32.26 -47.70 -5.50
N ALA A 26 31.99 -46.61 -4.79
CA ALA A 26 32.30 -46.50 -3.37
C ALA A 26 31.04 -45.99 -2.67
N MET A 27 30.21 -46.93 -2.26
CA MET A 27 29.13 -46.72 -1.32
C MET A 27 29.78 -46.61 0.08
N ALA A 28 29.76 -45.44 0.69
CA ALA A 28 29.94 -45.28 2.12
C ALA A 28 29.02 -44.16 2.59
N ALA A 29 28.04 -44.57 3.40
CA ALA A 29 27.06 -43.71 4.02
C ALA A 29 27.72 -42.73 4.99
N ALA A 30 27.41 -41.45 4.83
CA ALA A 30 27.55 -40.44 5.87
C ALA A 30 26.27 -39.60 5.88
N ALA A 31 25.21 -40.16 6.46
CA ALA A 31 24.17 -39.33 7.05
C ALA A 31 24.76 -38.75 8.33
N LEU A 32 24.87 -37.42 8.42
CA LEU A 32 24.76 -36.61 9.65
C LEU A 32 24.90 -35.12 9.30
N LEU A 33 23.79 -34.40 9.47
CA LEU A 33 23.67 -32.97 9.76
C LEU A 33 24.17 -31.98 8.68
N ALA A 34 23.37 -31.79 7.62
CA ALA A 34 23.32 -30.49 6.97
C ALA A 34 22.64 -29.50 7.95
N PRO A 35 23.28 -28.37 8.34
CA PRO A 35 22.56 -27.32 9.01
C PRO A 35 21.46 -26.86 8.05
N ALA A 36 20.25 -26.68 8.57
CA ALA A 36 19.18 -26.00 7.87
C ALA A 36 19.66 -24.57 7.58
N THR A 37 20.31 -24.37 6.43
CA THR A 37 20.47 -23.05 5.86
C THR A 37 19.08 -22.62 5.46
N CYS A 38 18.41 -21.92 6.36
CA CYS A 38 17.32 -21.03 6.01
C CYS A 38 17.78 -20.26 4.76
N PRO A 39 16.99 -20.24 3.66
CA PRO A 39 17.27 -19.29 2.61
C PRO A 39 17.08 -17.91 3.25
N LEU A 40 18.19 -17.28 3.64
CA LEU A 40 18.25 -15.85 3.85
C LEU A 40 17.70 -15.25 2.56
N ALA A 41 16.50 -14.69 2.64
CA ALA A 41 16.02 -13.80 1.59
C ALA A 41 17.15 -12.81 1.28
N PRO A 42 17.42 -12.51 0.00
CA PRO A 42 18.56 -11.70 -0.34
C PRO A 42 18.43 -10.34 0.33
N LEU A 43 19.36 -9.99 1.22
CA LEU A 43 19.43 -8.72 1.94
C LEU A 43 19.32 -7.50 0.99
N SER A 44 19.67 -7.70 -0.28
CA SER A 44 19.54 -6.70 -1.34
C SER A 44 18.09 -6.33 -1.68
N ALA A 45 17.12 -7.24 -1.56
CA ALA A 45 15.71 -6.94 -1.83
C ALA A 45 15.13 -6.01 -0.74
N GLN A 46 15.40 -6.31 0.53
CA GLN A 46 15.03 -5.41 1.64
C GLN A 46 15.74 -4.06 1.55
N ALA A 47 17.05 -4.02 1.23
CA ALA A 47 17.79 -2.77 1.11
C ALA A 47 17.27 -1.89 -0.04
N ALA A 48 16.93 -2.50 -1.19
CA ALA A 48 16.34 -1.79 -2.32
C ALA A 48 14.95 -1.23 -1.98
N GLN A 49 14.09 -2.01 -1.31
CA GLN A 49 12.77 -1.54 -0.85
C GLN A 49 12.91 -0.35 0.12
N VAL A 50 13.82 -0.41 1.08
CA VAL A 50 14.05 0.70 2.02
C VAL A 50 14.59 1.94 1.31
N GLN A 51 15.46 1.81 0.31
CA GLN A 51 15.96 2.94 -0.48
C GLN A 51 14.87 3.58 -1.34
N GLN A 52 14.01 2.77 -1.96
CA GLN A 52 12.85 3.22 -2.74
C GLN A 52 11.82 3.96 -1.87
N ASP A 53 11.47 3.38 -0.72
CA ASP A 53 10.58 3.99 0.27
C ASP A 53 11.12 5.35 0.76
N ASN A 54 12.44 5.50 0.86
CA ASN A 54 13.07 6.76 1.26
C ASN A 54 12.99 7.83 0.17
N ALA A 55 13.12 7.47 -1.11
CA ALA A 55 13.12 8.43 -2.22
C ALA A 55 11.74 9.08 -2.41
N GLY A 56 10.67 8.28 -2.49
CA GLY A 56 9.30 8.81 -2.57
C GLY A 56 8.92 9.65 -1.35
N ARG A 57 9.38 9.22 -0.17
CA ARG A 57 9.20 9.98 1.07
C ARG A 57 9.90 11.32 1.03
N GLU A 58 11.13 11.39 0.56
CA GLU A 58 11.88 12.62 0.47
C GLU A 58 11.20 13.63 -0.47
N THR A 59 10.73 13.15 -1.63
CA THR A 59 9.92 13.92 -2.58
C THR A 59 8.67 14.51 -1.91
N LEU A 60 7.88 13.71 -1.18
CA LEU A 60 6.70 14.22 -0.48
C LEU A 60 7.05 15.15 0.69
N VAL A 61 8.16 14.93 1.40
CA VAL A 61 8.62 15.85 2.45
C VAL A 61 8.93 17.23 1.85
N ARG A 62 9.59 17.28 0.69
CA ARG A 62 9.86 18.54 -0.03
C ARG A 62 8.56 19.24 -0.44
N LEU A 63 7.60 18.49 -0.98
CA LEU A 63 6.28 19.00 -1.36
C LEU A 63 5.39 19.39 -0.16
N SER A 64 5.71 18.93 1.05
CA SER A 64 5.01 19.34 2.27
C SER A 64 5.44 20.71 2.80
N ALA A 65 6.46 21.34 2.19
CA ALA A 65 6.92 22.67 2.56
C ALA A 65 5.82 23.73 2.33
N PRO A 66 5.63 24.68 3.26
CA PRO A 66 4.65 25.73 3.11
C PRO A 66 5.06 26.71 2.01
N LEU A 67 4.11 27.03 1.14
CA LEU A 67 4.26 27.93 0.01
C LEU A 67 3.19 29.03 0.09
N THR A 68 3.58 30.26 -0.22
CA THR A 68 2.67 31.41 -0.32
C THR A 68 2.77 32.00 -1.71
N ILE A 69 1.69 31.89 -2.48
CA ILE A 69 1.65 32.25 -3.90
C ILE A 69 0.33 32.90 -4.28
N ARG A 70 0.42 33.75 -5.30
CA ARG A 70 -0.71 34.39 -5.96
C ARG A 70 -0.45 34.32 -7.47
N PHE A 71 -1.24 33.50 -8.14
CA PHE A 71 -1.28 33.40 -9.59
C PHE A 71 -2.54 34.10 -10.09
N GLU A 72 -2.37 34.93 -11.11
CA GLU A 72 -3.44 35.60 -11.84
C GLU A 72 -3.21 35.32 -13.32
N GLU A 73 -4.11 34.53 -13.92
CA GLU A 73 -4.10 34.15 -15.34
C GLU A 73 -2.72 33.67 -15.83
N GLN A 74 -2.05 32.84 -15.03
CA GLN A 74 -0.75 32.27 -15.38
C GLN A 74 -0.92 30.97 -16.16
N ARG A 75 -0.05 30.72 -17.14
CA ARG A 75 -0.02 29.45 -17.88
C ARG A 75 0.35 28.30 -16.94
N LEU A 76 -0.26 27.13 -17.14
CA LEU A 76 -0.01 25.95 -16.31
C LEU A 76 1.48 25.54 -16.33
N GLU A 77 2.13 25.63 -17.48
CA GLU A 77 3.57 25.37 -17.62
C GLU A 77 4.41 26.22 -16.66
N ASP A 78 4.14 27.51 -16.60
CA ASP A 78 4.88 28.45 -15.76
C ASP A 78 4.58 28.21 -14.27
N VAL A 79 3.33 27.86 -13.93
CA VAL A 79 2.91 27.49 -12.56
C VAL A 79 3.61 26.21 -12.09
N LEU A 80 3.64 25.16 -12.91
CA LEU A 80 4.29 23.90 -12.55
C LEU A 80 5.81 24.07 -12.44
N ARG A 81 6.43 24.83 -13.36
CA ARG A 81 7.86 25.16 -13.29
C ARG A 81 8.18 25.95 -12.02
N PHE A 82 7.36 26.93 -11.64
CA PHE A 82 7.53 27.67 -10.40
C PHE A 82 7.48 26.76 -9.17
N ILE A 83 6.52 25.82 -9.12
CA ILE A 83 6.40 24.88 -8.00
C ILE A 83 7.64 23.96 -7.97
N GLN A 84 8.10 23.48 -9.12
CA GLN A 84 9.29 22.63 -9.25
C GLN A 84 10.55 23.31 -8.68
N GLU A 85 10.77 24.57 -9.06
CA GLU A 85 11.88 25.39 -8.57
C GLU A 85 11.77 25.69 -7.07
N ALA A 86 10.56 26.01 -6.60
CA ALA A 86 10.31 26.35 -5.20
C ALA A 86 10.46 25.15 -4.25
N THR A 87 10.08 23.94 -4.69
CA THR A 87 10.15 22.73 -3.87
C THR A 87 11.41 21.90 -4.12
N GLN A 88 12.24 22.27 -5.10
CA GLN A 88 13.43 21.52 -5.52
C GLN A 88 13.12 20.03 -5.72
N THR A 89 12.01 19.76 -6.39
CA THR A 89 11.53 18.41 -6.69
C THR A 89 11.59 18.21 -8.20
N GLU A 90 11.94 17.01 -8.65
CA GLU A 90 11.87 16.67 -10.06
C GLU A 90 10.44 16.26 -10.42
N PHE A 91 9.87 16.90 -11.45
CA PHE A 91 8.54 16.58 -11.96
C PHE A 91 8.65 16.01 -13.36
N VAL A 92 7.99 14.88 -13.57
CA VAL A 92 7.72 14.34 -14.91
C VAL A 92 6.29 14.77 -15.28
N ILE A 93 6.15 15.59 -16.31
CA ILE A 93 4.86 16.16 -16.70
C ILE A 93 4.48 15.62 -18.08
N TYR A 94 3.33 14.96 -18.18
CA TYR A 94 2.77 14.53 -19.45
C TYR A 94 1.91 15.62 -20.07
N TRP A 95 2.43 16.22 -21.13
CA TRP A 95 1.77 17.25 -21.91
C TRP A 95 0.98 16.65 -23.07
N GLY A 96 -0.22 17.19 -23.35
CA GLY A 96 -1.06 16.69 -24.44
C GLY A 96 -0.42 16.82 -25.82
N ASP A 97 0.37 17.87 -26.03
CA ASP A 97 1.04 18.15 -27.32
C ASP A 97 2.16 17.16 -27.66
N ASP A 98 2.81 16.59 -26.64
CA ASP A 98 3.94 15.69 -26.81
C ASP A 98 3.49 14.25 -27.12
N GLU A 99 2.21 13.94 -26.83
CA GLU A 99 1.69 12.59 -26.87
C GLU A 99 0.85 12.30 -28.12
N PRO A 100 1.15 11.22 -28.85
CA PRO A 100 0.34 10.78 -29.98
C PRO A 100 -1.01 10.28 -29.48
N GLY A 101 -1.99 11.18 -29.42
CA GLY A 101 -3.33 10.93 -28.87
C GLY A 101 -3.94 12.15 -28.17
N GLY A 102 -3.16 13.20 -27.89
CA GLY A 102 -3.65 14.40 -27.21
C GLY A 102 -4.02 14.18 -25.74
N SER A 103 -3.63 13.02 -25.18
CA SER A 103 -3.95 12.67 -23.80
C SER A 103 -2.86 13.23 -22.89
N GLY A 104 -3.13 14.37 -22.28
CA GLY A 104 -2.17 15.02 -21.39
C GLY A 104 -2.65 16.39 -20.96
N LEU A 105 -1.81 17.10 -20.20
CA LEU A 105 -2.14 18.42 -19.73
C LEU A 105 -1.98 19.48 -20.83
N ASP A 106 -2.86 20.47 -20.82
CA ASP A 106 -2.76 21.65 -21.66
C ASP A 106 -1.77 22.66 -21.05
N ARG A 107 -0.71 22.98 -21.79
CA ARG A 107 0.35 23.92 -21.37
C ARG A 107 -0.18 25.35 -21.20
N ASP A 108 -1.15 25.73 -22.03
CA ASP A 108 -1.67 27.09 -22.14
C ASP A 108 -2.85 27.36 -21.18
N ALA A 109 -3.29 26.36 -20.43
CA ALA A 109 -4.36 26.49 -19.46
C ALA A 109 -4.06 27.62 -18.45
N LEU A 110 -4.95 28.61 -18.39
CA LEU A 110 -4.82 29.78 -17.51
C LEU A 110 -5.35 29.47 -16.10
N ILE A 111 -4.51 29.70 -15.09
CA ILE A 111 -4.80 29.33 -13.70
C ILE A 111 -4.65 30.55 -12.78
N SER A 112 -5.72 30.84 -12.04
CA SER A 112 -5.80 31.99 -11.13
C SER A 112 -5.99 31.59 -9.68
N LEU A 113 -4.92 31.17 -8.98
CA LEU A 113 -4.97 30.62 -7.62
C LEU A 113 -4.27 31.51 -6.59
N ASN A 114 -4.90 31.66 -5.41
CA ASN A 114 -4.29 32.27 -4.25
C ASN A 114 -4.16 31.23 -3.12
N ALA A 115 -2.95 31.08 -2.58
CA ALA A 115 -2.70 30.25 -1.42
C ALA A 115 -1.71 30.94 -0.49
N ARG A 116 -2.03 30.99 0.81
CA ARG A 116 -1.18 31.54 1.85
C ARG A 116 -0.83 30.45 2.84
N ASN A 117 0.47 30.24 3.06
CA ASN A 117 1.00 29.24 4.00
C ASN A 117 0.35 27.85 3.82
N ALA A 118 0.22 27.41 2.57
CA ALA A 118 -0.35 26.10 2.24
C ALA A 118 0.79 25.14 1.84
N PRO A 119 0.72 23.84 2.16
CA PRO A 119 1.74 22.90 1.70
C PRO A 119 1.74 22.86 0.17
N ALA A 120 2.92 22.84 -0.45
CA ALA A 120 3.07 22.91 -1.90
C ALA A 120 2.27 21.80 -2.61
N LEU A 121 2.17 20.60 -2.02
CA LEU A 121 1.32 19.52 -2.52
C LEU A 121 -0.16 19.92 -2.60
N ALA A 122 -0.72 20.54 -1.55
CA ALA A 122 -2.12 20.96 -1.57
C ALA A 122 -2.35 22.11 -2.55
N VAL A 123 -1.35 22.96 -2.78
CA VAL A 123 -1.41 23.96 -3.84
C VAL A 123 -1.44 23.27 -5.20
N LEU A 124 -0.54 22.33 -5.44
CA LEU A 124 -0.50 21.55 -6.68
C LEU A 124 -1.82 20.84 -6.94
N GLU A 125 -2.40 20.16 -5.95
CA GLU A 125 -3.71 19.52 -6.08
C GLU A 125 -4.81 20.51 -6.47
N ARG A 126 -4.79 21.73 -5.91
CA ARG A 126 -5.73 22.79 -6.30
C ARG A 126 -5.48 23.29 -7.73
N VAL A 127 -4.23 23.36 -8.16
CA VAL A 127 -3.86 23.70 -9.54
C VAL A 127 -4.41 22.64 -10.50
N LEU A 128 -4.10 21.37 -10.27
CA LEU A 128 -4.58 20.25 -11.07
C LEU A 128 -6.11 20.14 -11.06
N SER A 129 -6.76 20.45 -9.93
CA SER A 129 -8.22 20.46 -9.84
C SER A 129 -8.90 21.52 -10.72
N ARG A 130 -8.15 22.52 -11.20
CA ARG A 130 -8.65 23.61 -12.05
C ARG A 130 -8.33 23.39 -13.52
N THR A 131 -7.25 22.68 -13.82
CA THR A 131 -6.92 22.18 -15.16
C THR A 131 -7.86 21.04 -15.60
N ARG A 132 -9.15 21.10 -15.24
CA ARG A 132 -10.11 20.08 -15.68
C ARG A 132 -10.26 20.13 -17.18
N ASP A 133 -10.59 18.97 -17.74
CA ASP A 133 -11.01 18.84 -19.13
C ASP A 133 -11.95 19.99 -19.53
N PRO A 134 -11.69 20.65 -20.67
CA PRO A 134 -12.58 21.65 -21.26
C PRO A 134 -14.03 21.15 -21.44
N PHE A 135 -14.23 19.83 -21.48
CA PHE A 135 -15.49 19.16 -21.77
C PHE A 135 -16.26 18.69 -20.53
N GLY A 136 -15.72 18.86 -19.32
CA GLY A 136 -16.47 18.66 -18.07
C GLY A 136 -16.93 17.23 -17.75
N PHE A 137 -16.50 16.22 -18.52
CA PHE A 137 -16.73 14.81 -18.19
C PHE A 137 -15.73 14.42 -17.09
N GLY A 138 -16.21 14.31 -15.85
CA GLY A 138 -15.41 14.18 -14.62
C GLY A 138 -14.56 12.92 -14.45
N GLY A 139 -14.16 12.27 -15.54
CA GLY A 139 -13.58 10.94 -15.57
C GLY A 139 -12.14 10.86 -16.02
N ALA A 140 -11.94 10.81 -17.34
CA ALA A 140 -10.73 10.32 -17.98
C ALA A 140 -9.62 11.37 -18.21
N GLY A 141 -9.94 12.63 -18.51
CA GLY A 141 -8.93 13.69 -18.66
C GLY A 141 -8.76 14.55 -17.40
N SER A 142 -9.23 14.04 -16.25
CA SER A 142 -8.90 14.61 -14.95
C SER A 142 -7.39 14.63 -14.74
N ALA A 143 -6.83 15.82 -14.51
CA ALA A 143 -5.47 15.94 -14.04
C ALA A 143 -5.32 15.34 -12.64
N THR A 144 -4.32 14.50 -12.46
CA THR A 144 -3.89 13.96 -11.17
C THR A 144 -2.36 13.82 -11.17
N TRP A 145 -1.82 13.38 -10.04
CA TRP A 145 -0.42 13.09 -9.87
C TRP A 145 -0.25 11.68 -9.33
N GLN A 146 0.94 11.11 -9.48
CA GLN A 146 1.32 9.81 -8.95
C GLN A 146 2.82 9.78 -8.62
N LEU A 147 3.24 8.84 -7.78
CA LEU A 147 4.64 8.58 -7.49
C LEU A 147 5.08 7.27 -8.14
N SER A 148 6.22 7.33 -8.83
CA SER A 148 6.92 6.14 -9.29
C SER A 148 7.60 5.43 -8.11
N ASP A 149 7.90 4.15 -8.27
CA ASP A 149 8.59 3.33 -7.25
C ASP A 149 9.98 3.88 -6.90
N TRP A 150 10.56 4.71 -7.78
CA TRP A 150 11.87 5.35 -7.60
C TRP A 150 11.78 6.76 -6.99
N GLY A 151 10.59 7.21 -6.61
CA GLY A 151 10.36 8.52 -6.00
C GLY A 151 10.21 9.68 -6.98
N GLU A 152 10.12 9.39 -8.28
CA GLU A 152 9.78 10.38 -9.31
C GLU A 152 8.32 10.81 -9.16
N PHE A 153 8.08 12.11 -9.25
CA PHE A 153 6.74 12.67 -9.12
C PHE A 153 6.17 12.97 -10.51
N THR A 154 5.16 12.20 -10.90
CA THR A 154 4.59 12.24 -12.25
C THR A 154 3.22 12.92 -12.22
N ILE A 155 3.00 13.85 -13.14
CA ILE A 155 1.80 14.67 -13.25
C ILE A 155 1.21 14.50 -14.65
N GLY A 156 -0.09 14.24 -14.74
CA GLY A 156 -0.74 14.03 -16.03
C GLY A 156 -2.26 13.85 -15.92
N THR A 157 -2.90 13.60 -17.05
CA THR A 157 -4.29 13.12 -17.08
C THR A 157 -4.33 11.66 -16.64
N ARG A 158 -5.46 11.19 -16.11
CA ARG A 158 -5.61 9.76 -15.74
C ARG A 158 -5.28 8.84 -16.90
N GLU A 159 -5.75 9.16 -18.09
CA GLU A 159 -5.45 8.37 -19.29
C GLU A 159 -3.94 8.26 -19.58
N SER A 160 -3.18 9.36 -19.47
CA SER A 160 -1.71 9.31 -19.63
C SER A 160 -1.04 8.46 -18.55
N LEU A 161 -1.52 8.55 -17.30
CA LEU A 161 -0.98 7.84 -16.14
C LEU A 161 -1.35 6.35 -16.11
N ASN A 162 -2.44 5.96 -16.79
CA ASN A 162 -2.91 4.58 -16.88
C ASN A 162 -1.93 3.64 -17.61
N ARG A 163 -0.88 4.18 -18.24
CA ARG A 163 0.20 3.38 -18.86
C ARG A 163 1.08 2.69 -17.83
N GLU A 164 1.34 3.37 -16.71
CA GLU A 164 2.16 2.85 -15.62
C GLU A 164 1.26 2.13 -14.62
N ARG A 165 1.14 0.82 -14.80
CA ARG A 165 0.37 -0.05 -13.91
C ARG A 165 1.29 -1.04 -13.24
N ARG A 166 1.03 -1.29 -11.96
CA ARG A 166 1.73 -2.31 -11.19
C ARG A 166 0.75 -3.15 -10.37
N VAL A 167 1.16 -4.39 -10.14
CA VAL A 167 0.43 -5.35 -9.31
C VAL A 167 0.89 -5.19 -7.87
N GLU A 168 -0.04 -4.85 -6.98
CA GLU A 168 0.17 -4.84 -5.53
C GLU A 168 -0.70 -5.89 -4.84
N ILE A 169 -0.17 -6.42 -3.75
CA ILE A 169 -0.83 -7.44 -2.93
C ILE A 169 -1.23 -6.80 -1.61
N TYR A 170 -2.54 -6.77 -1.35
CA TYR A 170 -3.12 -6.25 -0.12
C TYR A 170 -3.64 -7.41 0.73
N PRO A 171 -3.04 -7.71 1.90
CA PRO A 171 -3.58 -8.70 2.81
C PRO A 171 -4.88 -8.16 3.44
N ILE A 172 -5.97 -8.91 3.33
CA ILE A 172 -7.28 -8.56 3.90
C ILE A 172 -7.77 -9.57 4.94
N LEU A 173 -6.94 -10.55 5.31
CA LEU A 173 -7.28 -11.58 6.29
C LEU A 173 -7.84 -10.98 7.59
N ASP A 174 -7.22 -9.94 8.11
CA ASP A 174 -7.67 -9.26 9.33
C ASP A 174 -9.07 -8.63 9.20
N LEU A 175 -9.49 -8.29 7.97
CA LEU A 175 -10.79 -7.69 7.70
C LEU A 175 -11.90 -8.71 7.47
N ILE A 176 -11.55 -9.93 7.02
CA ILE A 176 -12.53 -10.98 6.68
C ILE A 176 -12.67 -12.05 7.77
N VAL A 177 -11.73 -12.12 8.72
CA VAL A 177 -11.80 -13.06 9.83
C VAL A 177 -12.88 -12.62 10.81
N GLU A 178 -13.87 -13.47 11.00
CA GLU A 178 -14.89 -13.32 12.01
C GLU A 178 -14.46 -14.07 13.28
N ILE A 179 -14.47 -13.38 14.42
CA ILE A 179 -14.27 -14.03 15.73
C ILE A 179 -15.63 -14.63 16.11
N PRO A 180 -15.76 -15.96 16.19
CA PRO A 180 -17.03 -16.55 16.57
C PRO A 180 -17.41 -16.07 17.96
N ASP A 181 -18.60 -15.49 18.08
CA ASP A 181 -19.19 -15.25 19.38
C ASP A 181 -19.87 -16.55 19.81
N TYR A 182 -19.58 -17.01 21.02
CA TYR A 182 -20.21 -18.18 21.61
C TYR A 182 -21.11 -17.70 22.76
N PRO A 183 -22.27 -17.08 22.46
CA PRO A 183 -23.16 -16.57 23.48
C PRO A 183 -23.81 -17.70 24.30
N GLU A 184 -23.98 -18.87 23.67
CA GLU A 184 -24.59 -20.06 24.26
C GLU A 184 -23.49 -20.97 24.81
N ALA A 185 -23.08 -20.73 26.06
CA ALA A 185 -22.30 -21.72 26.80
C ALA A 185 -23.23 -22.88 27.21
N PRO A 186 -22.85 -24.16 26.98
CA PRO A 186 -23.64 -25.29 27.43
C PRO A 186 -23.97 -25.17 28.92
N ALA A 187 -25.26 -25.15 29.26
CA ALA A 187 -25.69 -25.09 30.65
C ALA A 187 -25.32 -26.41 31.35
N LEU A 188 -24.42 -26.31 32.33
CA LEU A 188 -24.08 -27.43 33.22
C LEU A 188 -25.17 -27.61 34.27
N ASP A 189 -25.93 -28.70 34.16
CA ASP A 189 -26.92 -29.08 35.17
C ASP A 189 -26.20 -29.76 36.35
N LEU A 190 -25.77 -28.94 37.33
CA LEU A 190 -25.08 -29.40 38.55
C LEU A 190 -25.94 -30.36 39.39
N GLN A 191 -27.27 -30.29 39.28
CA GLN A 191 -28.19 -31.18 40.00
C GLN A 191 -28.10 -32.60 39.43
N SER A 192 -27.99 -32.72 38.11
CA SER A 192 -27.81 -34.02 37.42
C SER A 192 -26.44 -34.64 37.70
N VAL A 193 -25.38 -33.82 37.78
CA VAL A 193 -24.00 -34.28 38.09
C VAL A 193 -23.89 -34.78 39.53
N LEU A 194 -24.55 -34.12 40.49
CA LEU A 194 -24.57 -34.56 41.90
C LEU A 194 -25.34 -35.87 42.09
N GLN A 195 -26.40 -36.11 41.31
CA GLN A 195 -27.18 -37.36 41.34
C GLN A 195 -26.50 -38.52 40.60
N ALA A 196 -25.75 -38.23 39.53
CA ALA A 196 -24.99 -39.22 38.77
C ALA A 196 -23.79 -39.82 39.56
N GLY A 197 -23.37 -39.20 40.66
CA GLY A 197 -22.30 -39.70 41.54
C GLY A 197 -22.64 -40.99 42.30
N GLN A 198 -23.89 -41.47 42.26
CA GLN A 198 -24.34 -42.66 43.01
C GLN A 198 -24.83 -43.84 42.15
N GLY A 199 -24.76 -43.74 40.81
CA GLY A 199 -25.22 -44.80 39.92
C GLY A 199 -24.59 -44.72 38.54
N GLY A 200 -23.80 -45.72 38.19
CA GLY A 200 -23.07 -45.79 36.92
C GLY A 200 -23.99 -45.77 35.70
N GLY A 201 -23.88 -44.71 34.90
CA GLY A 201 -24.49 -44.57 33.58
C GLY A 201 -23.91 -43.34 32.89
N GLY A 202 -23.10 -43.56 31.85
CA GLY A 202 -22.33 -42.52 31.15
C GLY A 202 -23.19 -41.65 30.24
N GLN A 203 -24.05 -40.82 30.83
CA GLN A 203 -24.75 -39.74 30.13
C GLN A 203 -23.93 -38.45 30.30
N SER A 204 -23.54 -37.79 29.20
CA SER A 204 -22.85 -36.49 29.27
C SER A 204 -23.70 -35.47 30.04
N PRO A 205 -23.11 -34.72 31.00
CA PRO A 205 -23.84 -33.73 31.81
C PRO A 205 -24.12 -32.40 31.06
N PHE A 206 -23.77 -32.33 29.78
CA PHE A 206 -24.05 -31.19 28.90
C PHE A 206 -25.35 -31.46 28.14
N ARG A 207 -26.35 -30.57 28.27
CA ARG A 207 -27.54 -30.57 27.41
C ARG A 207 -27.14 -30.02 26.04
N ASP A 208 -27.34 -30.82 25.00
CA ASP A 208 -27.07 -30.46 23.61
C ASP A 208 -28.31 -29.75 23.05
N ASP A 209 -28.37 -28.42 23.16
CA ASP A 209 -29.39 -27.62 22.48
C ASP A 209 -28.93 -27.38 21.03
N GLN A 210 -29.50 -28.12 20.09
CA GLN A 210 -29.06 -28.19 18.69
C GLN A 210 -29.46 -26.98 17.81
N THR A 211 -29.78 -25.83 18.39
CA THR A 211 -30.54 -24.80 17.65
C THR A 211 -29.69 -23.70 17.01
N ASP A 212 -28.44 -23.45 17.42
CA ASP A 212 -27.68 -22.31 16.92
C ASP A 212 -26.43 -22.70 16.11
N ARG A 213 -26.63 -23.21 14.89
CA ARG A 213 -25.58 -23.09 13.86
C ARG A 213 -25.59 -21.66 13.34
N GLN A 214 -24.69 -20.82 13.83
CA GLN A 214 -24.38 -19.56 13.18
C GLN A 214 -24.01 -19.82 11.71
N GLU A 215 -24.75 -19.18 10.80
CA GLU A 215 -24.48 -19.24 9.37
C GLU A 215 -23.27 -18.33 9.08
N PHE A 216 -22.09 -18.94 8.98
CA PHE A 216 -20.87 -18.21 8.63
C PHE A 216 -20.92 -17.79 7.17
N ILE A 217 -20.84 -16.48 6.91
CA ILE A 217 -20.62 -15.97 5.56
C ILE A 217 -19.24 -16.48 5.10
N PRO A 218 -19.11 -17.12 3.93
CA PRO A 218 -17.81 -17.56 3.44
C PRO A 218 -16.85 -16.38 3.24
N ASP A 219 -15.56 -16.59 3.52
CA ASP A 219 -14.53 -15.57 3.36
C ASP A 219 -14.47 -14.96 1.95
N ALA A 220 -14.85 -15.72 0.92
CA ALA A 220 -14.93 -15.25 -0.45
C ALA A 220 -16.03 -14.18 -0.64
N GLU A 221 -17.20 -14.36 -0.03
CA GLU A 221 -18.32 -13.42 -0.13
C GLU A 221 -18.00 -12.11 0.62
N ARG A 222 -17.32 -12.21 1.78
CA ARG A 222 -16.78 -11.04 2.47
C ARG A 222 -15.71 -10.31 1.66
N ALA A 223 -14.83 -11.06 0.99
CA ALA A 223 -13.84 -10.47 0.10
C ALA A 223 -14.50 -9.72 -1.07
N GLU A 224 -15.58 -10.26 -1.64
CA GLU A 224 -16.37 -9.58 -2.68
C GLU A 224 -17.01 -8.28 -2.16
N ALA A 225 -17.55 -8.27 -0.93
CA ALA A 225 -18.06 -7.05 -0.32
C ALA A 225 -16.96 -5.98 -0.15
N ILE A 226 -15.74 -6.38 0.23
CA ILE A 226 -14.59 -5.45 0.29
C ILE A 226 -14.23 -4.93 -1.10
N ILE A 227 -14.21 -5.80 -2.11
CA ILE A 227 -13.96 -5.41 -3.51
C ILE A 227 -14.99 -4.36 -3.95
N GLU A 228 -16.27 -4.57 -3.68
CA GLU A 228 -17.37 -3.63 -3.99
C GLU A 228 -17.18 -2.27 -3.29
N ILE A 229 -16.79 -2.27 -2.01
CA ILE A 229 -16.49 -1.04 -1.28
C ILE A 229 -15.33 -0.29 -1.94
N ILE A 230 -14.25 -0.98 -2.29
CA ILE A 230 -13.08 -0.37 -2.92
C ILE A 230 -13.44 0.21 -4.28
N THR A 231 -14.07 -0.57 -5.16
CA THR A 231 -14.36 -0.16 -6.54
C THR A 231 -15.36 0.99 -6.61
N ARG A 232 -16.29 1.10 -5.66
CA ARG A 232 -17.24 2.22 -5.60
C ARG A 232 -16.66 3.52 -5.05
N ASN A 233 -15.71 3.44 -4.12
CA ASN A 233 -15.21 4.62 -3.41
C ASN A 233 -13.90 5.16 -3.97
N VAL A 234 -13.10 4.33 -4.63
CA VAL A 234 -11.80 4.71 -5.17
C VAL A 234 -11.87 4.73 -6.68
N GLU A 235 -11.84 5.93 -7.28
CA GLU A 235 -11.73 6.13 -8.73
C GLU A 235 -12.65 5.17 -9.55
N PRO A 236 -13.98 5.22 -9.34
CA PRO A 236 -14.91 4.21 -9.86
C PRO A 236 -14.83 4.03 -11.38
N GLU A 237 -14.55 5.09 -12.11
CA GLU A 237 -14.47 5.10 -13.58
C GLU A 237 -13.23 4.40 -14.14
N GLN A 238 -12.26 4.04 -13.30
CA GLN A 238 -10.98 3.45 -13.72
C GLN A 238 -11.00 1.91 -13.72
N TRP A 239 -11.96 1.31 -13.02
CA TRP A 239 -12.08 -0.15 -12.89
C TRP A 239 -12.67 -0.80 -14.14
N GLU A 240 -12.12 -1.96 -14.53
CA GLU A 240 -12.64 -2.73 -15.68
C GLU A 240 -14.14 -3.06 -15.56
N ASP A 241 -14.62 -3.37 -14.35
CA ASP A 241 -16.02 -3.68 -14.09
C ASP A 241 -16.96 -2.47 -14.34
N ALA A 242 -16.44 -1.25 -14.23
CA ALA A 242 -17.16 -0.01 -14.51
C ALA A 242 -16.98 0.47 -15.97
N GLY A 243 -16.28 -0.31 -16.82
CA GLY A 243 -15.95 0.06 -18.20
C GLY A 243 -14.65 0.84 -18.36
N GLY A 244 -13.86 0.98 -17.28
CA GLY A 244 -12.50 1.51 -17.33
C GLY A 244 -11.49 0.49 -17.89
N THR A 245 -10.24 0.91 -18.06
CA THR A 245 -9.14 0.04 -18.56
C THR A 245 -7.89 0.08 -17.67
N ALA A 246 -7.95 0.83 -16.57
CA ALA A 246 -6.79 1.14 -15.76
C ALA A 246 -6.56 0.14 -14.64
N ALA A 247 -7.63 -0.34 -14.01
CA ALA A 247 -7.56 -1.09 -12.75
C ALA A 247 -8.32 -2.43 -12.80
N THR A 248 -7.68 -3.47 -12.28
CA THR A 248 -8.30 -4.79 -12.03
C THR A 248 -8.03 -5.23 -10.60
N ILE A 249 -8.98 -5.97 -10.03
CA ILE A 249 -8.92 -6.48 -8.67
C ILE A 249 -9.37 -7.94 -8.63
N ARG A 250 -8.62 -8.79 -7.94
CA ARG A 250 -8.95 -10.21 -7.76
C ARG A 250 -8.62 -10.68 -6.35
N TYR A 251 -9.51 -11.48 -5.78
CA TYR A 251 -9.25 -12.15 -4.51
C TYR A 251 -8.45 -13.44 -4.70
N TRP A 252 -7.44 -13.65 -3.86
CA TRP A 252 -6.65 -14.88 -3.79
C TRP A 252 -6.15 -15.16 -2.38
N ARG A 253 -6.68 -16.23 -1.76
CA ARG A 253 -6.20 -16.79 -0.47
C ARG A 253 -5.97 -15.72 0.61
N GLY A 254 -6.98 -14.89 0.91
CA GLY A 254 -6.88 -13.85 1.94
C GLY A 254 -6.21 -12.55 1.48
N ASN A 255 -5.86 -12.43 0.20
CA ASN A 255 -5.22 -11.23 -0.36
C ASN A 255 -6.02 -10.70 -1.55
N LEU A 256 -5.95 -9.39 -1.75
CA LEU A 256 -6.40 -8.73 -2.98
C LEU A 256 -5.17 -8.48 -3.86
N LEU A 257 -5.23 -8.96 -5.09
CA LEU A 257 -4.26 -8.68 -6.14
C LEU A 257 -4.86 -7.56 -6.98
N ILE A 258 -4.25 -6.37 -6.90
CA ILE A 258 -4.73 -5.17 -7.58
C ILE A 258 -3.68 -4.77 -8.61
N ASN A 259 -4.04 -4.80 -9.89
CA ASN A 259 -3.22 -4.23 -10.96
C ASN A 259 -3.80 -2.87 -11.34
N ALA A 260 -3.14 -1.79 -10.96
CA ALA A 260 -3.62 -0.44 -11.17
C ALA A 260 -2.45 0.57 -11.20
N PRO A 261 -2.69 1.82 -11.64
CA PRO A 261 -1.72 2.90 -11.49
C PRO A 261 -1.57 3.36 -10.04
N ASP A 262 -0.49 4.06 -9.75
CA ASP A 262 -0.16 4.50 -8.38
C ASP A 262 -1.22 5.42 -7.77
N TYR A 263 -1.86 6.29 -8.56
CA TYR A 263 -2.92 7.16 -8.02
C TYR A 263 -4.14 6.37 -7.49
N VAL A 264 -4.41 5.17 -8.02
CA VAL A 264 -5.46 4.25 -7.51
C VAL A 264 -4.99 3.58 -6.22
N HIS A 265 -3.76 3.05 -6.20
CA HIS A 265 -3.15 2.46 -4.99
C HIS A 265 -3.12 3.47 -3.83
N ARG A 266 -2.73 4.71 -4.11
CA ARG A 266 -2.78 5.83 -3.16
C ARG A 266 -4.19 6.08 -2.63
N GLY A 267 -5.22 5.90 -3.46
CA GLY A 267 -6.62 6.02 -3.04
C GLY A 267 -7.08 4.92 -2.07
N ILE A 268 -6.48 3.73 -2.16
CA ILE A 268 -6.82 2.56 -1.34
C ILE A 268 -6.20 2.65 0.06
N ASN A 269 -4.87 2.77 0.14
CA ASN A 269 -4.14 2.70 1.41
C ASN A 269 -3.15 3.86 1.61
N GLY A 270 -3.12 4.84 0.69
CA GLY A 270 -2.07 5.85 0.66
C GLY A 270 -0.69 5.23 0.42
N TYR A 271 0.36 5.90 0.91
CA TYR A 271 1.71 5.36 0.89
C TYR A 271 2.05 4.73 2.23
N ARG A 272 2.43 3.45 2.24
CA ARG A 272 2.74 2.68 3.46
C ARG A 272 3.77 3.37 4.36
N TRP A 273 4.76 4.01 3.76
CA TRP A 273 5.87 4.69 4.44
C TRP A 273 5.52 6.11 4.89
N TRP A 274 4.36 6.65 4.51
CA TRP A 274 3.92 7.97 4.93
C TRP A 274 2.97 7.87 6.13
N PRO A 275 3.15 8.71 7.18
CA PRO A 275 2.34 8.61 8.39
C PRO A 275 0.85 8.84 8.09
N SER A 276 0.05 7.79 8.24
CA SER A 276 -1.41 7.79 8.08
C SER A 276 -2.15 8.63 9.12
N GLN A 277 -1.48 9.02 10.21
CA GLN A 277 -2.10 9.64 11.38
C GLN A 277 -2.75 11.01 11.10
N ARG A 278 -2.49 11.66 9.96
CA ARG A 278 -3.17 12.90 9.53
C ARG A 278 -3.39 13.00 8.02
N THR A 279 -3.71 11.89 7.37
CA THR A 279 -4.25 11.92 6.00
C THR A 279 -5.65 12.55 6.04
N PHE A 280 -5.74 13.87 5.90
CA PHE A 280 -7.03 14.54 5.72
C PHE A 280 -7.48 14.30 4.27
N SER A 281 -8.34 13.31 4.10
CA SER A 281 -9.16 13.19 2.91
C SER A 281 -10.12 14.38 2.84
N ARG A 282 -9.87 15.34 1.96
CA ARG A 282 -10.73 16.49 1.73
C ARG A 282 -11.47 16.31 0.40
N ASN A 283 -12.80 16.32 0.46
CA ASN A 283 -13.60 16.36 -0.75
C ASN A 283 -13.58 17.79 -1.32
N ILE A 284 -13.04 17.97 -2.51
CA ILE A 284 -13.11 19.23 -3.29
C ILE A 284 -13.88 18.89 -4.56
N ASP A 285 -15.01 19.55 -4.79
CA ASP A 285 -15.89 19.34 -5.95
C ASP A 285 -16.26 17.87 -6.24
N GLY A 286 -16.62 17.12 -5.18
CA GLY A 286 -17.05 15.72 -5.29
C GLY A 286 -15.92 14.70 -5.45
N ARG A 287 -14.64 15.13 -5.45
CA ARG A 287 -13.47 14.25 -5.53
C ARG A 287 -12.70 14.22 -4.22
N ARG A 288 -12.27 13.03 -3.81
CA ARG A 288 -11.49 12.79 -2.60
C ARG A 288 -10.01 13.14 -2.84
N TYR A 289 -9.53 14.23 -2.25
CA TYR A 289 -8.12 14.59 -2.28
C TYR A 289 -7.45 14.20 -0.97
N VAL A 290 -6.26 13.62 -1.05
CA VAL A 290 -5.44 13.31 0.12
C VAL A 290 -4.59 14.53 0.43
N SER A 291 -5.15 15.47 1.19
CA SER A 291 -4.39 16.64 1.63
C SER A 291 -3.40 16.22 2.72
N MET A 292 -2.12 16.29 2.38
CA MET A 292 -1.03 15.91 3.29
C MET A 292 -0.58 17.14 4.05
N ALA A 293 -1.13 17.36 5.25
CA ALA A 293 -0.61 18.38 6.16
C ALA A 293 0.62 17.83 6.88
N ARG A 294 1.72 18.57 6.83
CA ARG A 294 2.95 18.29 7.57
C ARG A 294 2.69 18.48 9.06
N ASP A 295 2.31 17.41 9.76
CA ASP A 295 2.87 17.22 11.09
C ASP A 295 3.99 16.21 10.95
N VAL A 296 5.19 16.73 10.67
CA VAL A 296 6.39 15.94 10.92
C VAL A 296 6.48 15.80 12.43
N GLY A 297 5.81 14.79 12.97
CA GLY A 297 6.24 14.09 14.17
C GLY A 297 7.61 13.45 13.93
N LEU A 298 8.60 14.27 13.54
CA LEU A 298 9.95 14.08 14.00
C LEU A 298 9.84 14.24 15.51
N SER A 299 9.63 13.12 16.18
CA SER A 299 10.24 12.88 17.47
C SER A 299 11.75 13.04 17.28
N VAL A 300 12.23 14.26 17.07
CA VAL A 300 13.48 14.66 17.70
C VAL A 300 13.17 14.43 19.17
N PRO A 301 13.82 13.48 19.86
CA PRO A 301 13.68 13.40 21.30
C PRO A 301 14.01 14.78 21.83
N LYS A 302 12.97 15.53 22.18
CA LYS A 302 13.05 16.79 22.88
C LYS A 302 13.70 16.43 24.19
N ASP A 303 14.97 16.81 24.32
CA ASP A 303 15.80 16.72 25.50
C ASP A 303 15.46 15.57 26.45
N LEU A 304 16.38 14.60 26.58
CA LEU A 304 16.61 13.96 27.87
C LEU A 304 16.98 15.07 28.88
N THR A 305 15.95 15.78 29.33
CA THR A 305 16.04 16.78 30.37
C THR A 305 16.21 15.94 31.60
N ASN A 306 17.45 15.85 32.08
CA ASN A 306 17.74 15.32 33.40
C ASN A 306 16.92 16.15 34.38
N HIS A 307 15.77 15.64 34.81
CA HIS A 307 15.07 16.18 35.95
C HIS A 307 16.03 16.06 37.13
N PRO A 308 16.47 17.16 37.76
CA PRO A 308 17.24 17.04 38.99
C PRO A 308 16.34 16.35 40.01
N VAL A 309 16.65 15.09 40.33
CA VAL A 309 16.05 14.39 41.46
C VAL A 309 16.55 15.13 42.70
N SER A 310 15.70 15.98 43.29
CA SER A 310 16.00 16.54 44.60
C SER A 310 16.08 15.39 45.60
N PRO A 311 17.19 15.20 46.33
CA PRO A 311 17.23 14.23 47.40
C PRO A 311 16.22 14.66 48.47
N ILE A 312 15.37 13.72 48.86
CA ILE A 312 14.51 13.85 50.04
C ILE A 312 15.45 14.11 51.23
N PRO A 313 15.34 15.25 51.94
CA PRO A 313 16.16 15.49 53.11
C PRO A 313 15.83 14.44 54.18
N PRO A 314 16.84 13.89 54.88
CA PRO A 314 16.58 12.97 55.98
C PRO A 314 15.74 13.67 57.04
N ALA A 315 14.72 12.97 57.54
CA ALA A 315 13.82 13.45 58.57
C ALA A 315 14.62 14.02 59.75
N ALA A 316 14.43 15.32 60.02
CA ALA A 316 15.01 15.95 61.19
C ALA A 316 14.35 15.34 62.43
N GLU A 317 15.16 14.67 63.25
CA GLU A 317 14.80 14.28 64.61
C GLU A 317 14.34 15.51 65.40
N THR A 318 13.11 15.46 65.87
CA THR A 318 12.50 16.40 66.82
C THR A 318 13.32 16.44 68.12
N THR A 319 14.18 17.45 68.25
CA THR A 319 14.73 17.84 69.55
C THR A 319 13.72 18.77 70.24
N THR A 320 13.16 18.27 71.33
CA THR A 320 12.27 19.00 72.24
C THR A 320 13.06 20.05 73.02
N PRO A 321 12.59 21.31 73.15
CA PRO A 321 13.28 22.30 73.98
C PRO A 321 13.00 22.07 75.48
N PRO A 322 13.98 22.30 76.39
CA PRO A 322 13.74 22.20 77.82
C PRO A 322 12.91 23.39 78.32
N ARG A 323 11.99 23.07 79.24
CA ARG A 323 11.12 24.02 79.95
C ARG A 323 11.93 24.74 81.05
N PRO A 324 11.72 26.04 81.29
CA PRO A 324 12.54 26.81 82.22
C PRO A 324 12.17 26.54 83.67
N GLU A 325 13.19 26.29 84.51
CA GLU A 325 13.40 26.85 85.85
C GLU A 325 14.91 26.99 86.12
#